data_AF-A0A945HUD5-F1
#
_entry.id   AF-A0A945HUD5-F1
#
_cell.length_a   1.000
_cell.length_b   1.000
_cell.length_c   1.000
_cell.angle_alpha   90.00
_cell.angle_beta   90.00
_cell.angle_gamma   90.00
#
_symmetry.space_group_name_H-M   'P 1'
#
loop_
_entity.id
_entity.type
_entity.pdbx_description
1 polymer ?
#
loop_
_entity_poly.entity_id
_entity_poly.type
_entity_poly.pdbx_seq_one_letter_code
_entity_poly.pdbx_strand_id
1 'polypeptide(L)' 'MNKDFKMTATTLFGLEGVLADELKKLGAQEVKEAVRSVSFRGDIG' A
#
# COMPACT_ATOMS: atom_id res chain seq x y z
N MET A 1 -8.65 -5.62 19.28
CA MET A 1 -7.24 -5.79 18.87
C MET A 1 -7.17 -5.40 17.40
N ASN A 2 -6.71 -4.19 17.09
CA ASN A 2 -6.43 -3.81 15.69
C ASN A 2 -5.31 -4.72 15.19
N LYS A 3 -5.65 -5.58 14.24
CA LYS A 3 -4.68 -6.42 13.54
C LYS A 3 -4.41 -5.72 12.23
N ASP A 4 -3.21 -5.19 12.08
CA ASP A 4 -2.77 -4.72 10.77
C ASP A 4 -2.52 -5.95 9.89
N PHE A 5 -3.14 -5.96 8.72
CA PHE A 5 -3.00 -7.01 7.73
C PHE A 5 -2.00 -6.57 6.67
N LYS A 6 -1.19 -7.52 6.22
CA LYS A 6 -0.36 -7.30 5.03
C LYS A 6 -1.26 -7.40 3.79
N MET A 7 -1.37 -6.30 3.07
CA MET A 7 -2.18 -6.14 1.87
C MET A 7 -1.30 -5.82 0.65
N THR A 8 -1.81 -6.12 -0.53
CA THR A 8 -1.17 -5.76 -1.80
C THR A 8 -2.22 -5.07 -2.68
N ALA A 9 -1.96 -3.81 -3.02
CA ALA A 9 -2.75 -3.08 -4.00
C ALA A 9 -2.10 -3.20 -5.39
N THR A 10 -2.89 -3.48 -6.41
CA THR A 10 -2.44 -3.53 -7.81
C THR A 10 -2.61 -2.16 -8.46
N THR A 11 -1.71 -1.82 -9.39
CA THR A 11 -1.73 -0.54 -10.10
C THR A 11 -1.24 -0.70 -11.54
N LEU A 12 -1.41 0.36 -12.33
CA LEU A 12 -0.86 0.42 -13.68
C LEU A 12 0.66 0.64 -13.62
N PHE A 13 1.34 0.20 -14.67
CA PHE A 13 2.78 0.42 -14.81
C PHE A 13 3.12 1.90 -14.82
N GLY A 14 4.08 2.31 -13.99
CA GLY A 14 4.51 3.70 -13.82
C GLY A 14 3.72 4.49 -12.76
N LEU A 15 2.69 3.89 -12.14
CA LEU A 15 1.88 4.52 -11.08
C LEU A 15 2.18 3.95 -9.68
N GLU A 16 3.17 3.08 -9.54
CA GLU A 16 3.56 2.46 -8.26
C GLU A 16 3.89 3.51 -7.19
N GLY A 17 4.71 4.51 -7.54
CA GLY A 17 5.09 5.57 -6.61
C GLY A 17 3.92 6.48 -6.21
N VAL A 18 3.03 6.80 -7.16
CA VAL A 18 1.82 7.59 -6.87
C VAL A 18 0.93 6.86 -5.87
N LEU A 19 0.64 5.58 -6.13
CA LEU A 19 -0.15 4.74 -5.24
C LEU A 19 0.52 4.58 -3.86
N ALA A 20 1.85 4.40 -3.83
CA ALA A 20 2.59 4.30 -2.57
C ALA A 20 2.46 5.57 -1.72
N ASP A 21 2.54 6.76 -2.34
CA ASP A 21 2.39 8.02 -1.64
C ASP A 21 0.96 8.29 -1.18
N GLU A 22 -0.05 7.88 -1.95
CA GLU A 22 -1.46 7.90 -1.53
C GLU A 22 -1.69 7.00 -0.31
N LEU A 23 -1.18 5.76 -0.33
CA LEU A 23 -1.28 4.82 0.79
C LEU A 23 -0.61 5.36 2.06
N LYS A 24 0.59 5.97 1.94
CA LYS A 24 1.27 6.62 3.08
C LYS A 24 0.42 7.75 3.68
N LYS A 25 -0.21 8.59 2.83
CA LYS A 25 -1.09 9.68 3.29
C LYS A 25 -2.34 9.18 4.01
N LEU A 26 -2.83 7.99 3.63
CA LEU A 26 -3.95 7.32 4.29
C LEU A 26 -3.56 6.61 5.60
N GLY A 27 -2.27 6.59 5.97
CA GLY A 27 -1.79 5.98 7.21
C GLY A 27 -1.31 4.53 7.07
N ALA A 28 -1.14 4.03 5.84
CA ALA A 28 -0.57 2.71 5.61
C ALA A 28 0.88 2.62 6.12
N GLN A 29 1.21 1.48 6.71
CA GLN A 29 2.53 1.14 7.24
C GLN A 29 3.27 0.18 6.30
N GLU A 30 4.59 0.04 6.47
CA GLU A 30 5.43 -0.89 5.68
C GLU A 30 5.20 -0.84 4.15
N VAL A 31 4.98 0.36 3.60
CA VAL A 31 4.69 0.56 2.17
C VAL A 31 5.93 0.23 1.32
N LYS A 32 5.79 -0.73 0.41
CA LYS A 32 6.85 -1.22 -0.50
C LYS A 32 6.31 -1.33 -1.92
N GLU A 33 6.95 -0.64 -2.84
CA GLU A 33 6.66 -0.71 -4.27
C GLU A 33 7.19 -2.02 -4.89
N ALA A 34 6.45 -2.54 -5.87
CA ALA A 34 6.81 -3.67 -6.72
C ALA A 34 6.26 -3.43 -8.13
N VAL A 35 6.65 -4.24 -9.12
CA VAL A 35 6.17 -4.02 -10.51
C VAL A 35 4.65 -4.13 -10.56
N ARG A 36 3.97 -3.04 -10.94
CA ARG A 36 2.50 -2.92 -11.01
C ARG A 36 1.77 -3.17 -9.69
N SER A 37 2.43 -3.01 -8.55
CA SER A 37 1.80 -3.23 -7.24
C SER A 37 2.51 -2.51 -6.09
N VAL A 38 1.80 -2.34 -4.98
CA VAL A 38 2.34 -1.82 -3.72
C VAL A 38 1.88 -2.72 -2.58
N SER A 39 2.83 -3.25 -1.81
CA SER A 39 2.56 -3.97 -0.57
C SER A 39 2.54 -2.99 0.60
N PHE A 40 1.59 -3.13 1.51
CA PHE A 40 1.50 -2.29 2.71
C PHE A 40 0.85 -3.06 3.87
N ARG A 41 0.90 -2.48 5.06
CA ARG A 41 0.17 -2.92 6.25
C ARG A 41 -0.86 -1.87 6.65
N GLY A 42 -2.05 -2.32 7.01
CA GLY A 42 -3.10 -1.48 7.55
C GLY A 42 -4.21 -2.32 8.15
N ASP A 43 -5.08 -1.69 8.92
CA ASP A 43 -6.34 -2.31 9.31
C ASP A 43 -7.31 -2.33 8.12
N ILE A 44 -8.44 -3.00 8.30
CA ILE A 44 -9.48 -3.14 7.26
C ILE A 44 -10.36 -1.86 7.19
N GLY A 45 -10.14 -0.89 8.10
CA GLY A 45 -11.08 0.19 8.38
C GLY A 45 -12.29 -0.27 9.20
#